data_AF-A0A2Z3L7R7-F1
#
_entry.id   AF-A0A2Z3L7R7-F1
#
_cell.length_a   1.000
_cell.length_b   1.000
_cell.length_c   1.000
_cell.angle_alpha   90.00
_cell.angle_beta   90.00
_cell.angle_gamma   90.00
#
_symmetry.space_group_name_H-M   'P 1'
#
loop_
_entity.id
_entity.type
_entity.pdbx_description
1 polymer ?
#
loop_
_entity_poly.entity_id
_entity_poly.type
_entity_poly.pdbx_seq_one_letter_code
_entity_poly.pdbx_strand_id
1 'polypeptide(L)'
;MALESFTSKWNKQYPQIAKSWYANWNNLIVFLQYPNVIRSVIYTTNAIESVNSQFRRVTKNKRVFPNDIAVFKTLYLTINYITKKWTMPIKNWSEAMAHFLIKFEDRI
;
A
#
# COMPACT_ATOMS: atom_id res chain seq x y z
N MET A 1 1.26 4.23 25.71
CA MET A 1 1.56 3.70 24.36
C MET A 1 1.14 4.72 23.28
N ALA A 2 1.74 4.69 22.09
CA ALA A 2 1.48 5.71 21.04
C ALA A 2 0.01 5.73 20.56
N LEU A 3 -0.66 4.58 20.48
CA LEU A 3 -2.08 4.47 20.11
C LEU A 3 -3.02 5.10 21.16
N GLU A 4 -2.69 4.96 22.44
CA GLU A 4 -3.46 5.56 23.54
C GLU A 4 -3.37 7.09 23.49
N SER A 5 -2.17 7.63 23.23
CA SER A 5 -1.96 9.07 23.06
C SER A 5 -2.75 9.60 21.86
N PHE A 6 -2.73 8.89 20.73
CA PHE A 6 -3.54 9.22 19.55
C PHE A 6 -5.04 9.24 19.89
N THR A 7 -5.51 8.22 20.62
CA THR A 7 -6.91 8.09 21.03
C THR A 7 -7.29 9.25 21.97
N SER A 8 -6.49 9.53 22.99
CA SER A 8 -6.76 10.62 23.93
C SER A 8 -6.91 11.98 23.22
N LYS A 9 -6.13 12.22 22.16
CA LYS A 9 -6.17 13.48 21.40
C LYS A 9 -7.35 13.56 20.44
N TRP A 10 -7.63 12.49 19.69
CA TRP A 10 -8.52 12.54 18.53
C TRP A 10 -9.88 11.88 18.72
N ASN A 11 -10.08 11.08 19.78
CA ASN A 11 -11.31 10.30 19.96
C ASN A 11 -12.57 11.17 20.09
N LYS A 12 -12.45 12.39 20.61
CA LYS A 12 -13.59 13.33 20.71
C LYS A 12 -14.12 13.77 19.34
N GLN A 13 -13.24 13.97 18.35
CA GLN A 13 -13.60 14.42 17.00
C GLN A 13 -13.83 13.24 16.05
N TYR A 14 -13.03 12.18 16.17
CA TYR A 14 -13.01 11.05 15.24
C TYR A 14 -13.09 9.70 15.96
N PRO A 15 -14.19 9.41 16.67
CA PRO A 15 -14.32 8.20 17.50
C PRO A 15 -14.23 6.90 16.68
N GLN A 16 -14.71 6.92 15.44
CA GLN A 16 -14.70 5.74 14.58
C GLN A 16 -13.29 5.37 14.11
N ILE A 17 -12.37 6.34 14.00
CA ILE A 17 -10.99 6.06 13.61
C ILE A 17 -10.32 5.23 14.70
N ALA A 18 -10.37 5.69 15.96
CA ALA A 18 -9.78 4.95 17.08
C ALA A 18 -10.39 3.54 17.21
N LYS A 19 -11.72 3.41 17.11
CA LYS A 19 -12.40 2.11 17.12
C LYS A 19 -11.88 1.16 16.03
N SER A 20 -11.70 1.65 14.80
CA SER A 20 -11.16 0.85 13.70
C SER A 20 -9.72 0.40 13.95
N TRP A 21 -8.87 1.26 14.51
CA TRP A 21 -7.51 0.91 14.90
C TRP A 21 -7.46 -0.22 15.93
N TYR A 22 -8.28 -0.14 16.99
CA TYR A 22 -8.35 -1.21 18.00
C TYR A 22 -8.89 -2.52 17.41
N ALA A 23 -9.95 -2.44 16.60
CA ALA A 23 -10.55 -3.63 15.98
C ALA A 23 -9.57 -4.38 15.05
N ASN A 24 -8.70 -3.65 14.35
CA ASN A 24 -7.76 -4.21 13.38
C ASN A 24 -6.32 -4.30 13.93
N TRP A 25 -6.11 -4.03 15.22
CA TRP A 25 -4.79 -3.83 15.80
C TRP A 25 -3.84 -5.00 15.53
N ASN A 26 -4.31 -6.23 15.75
CA ASN A 26 -3.52 -7.45 15.55
C ASN A 26 -2.97 -7.58 14.13
N ASN A 27 -3.73 -7.13 13.12
CA ASN A 27 -3.29 -7.14 11.73
C ASN A 27 -2.34 -5.97 11.44
N LEU A 28 -2.64 -4.79 11.99
CA LEU A 28 -1.88 -3.57 11.74
C LEU A 28 -0.51 -3.58 12.40
N ILE A 29 -0.28 -4.33 13.47
CA ILE A 29 1.05 -4.37 14.13
C ILE A 29 2.03 -5.33 13.46
N VAL A 30 1.58 -6.23 12.57
CA VAL A 30 2.44 -7.26 11.97
C VAL A 30 3.64 -6.64 11.24
N PHE A 31 3.44 -5.50 10.56
CA PHE A 31 4.54 -4.86 9.84
C PHE A 31 5.65 -4.34 10.79
N LEU A 32 5.36 -4.11 12.07
CA LEU A 32 6.35 -3.70 13.07
C LEU A 32 7.37 -4.79 13.39
N GLN A 33 7.09 -6.04 13.03
CA GLN A 33 8.03 -7.16 13.15
C GLN A 33 9.15 -7.14 12.10
N TYR A 34 9.14 -6.16 11.20
CA TYR A 34 10.18 -5.99 10.18
C TYR A 34 11.11 -4.81 10.53
N PRO A 35 12.38 -4.85 10.10
CA PRO A 35 13.32 -3.75 10.28
C PRO A 35 12.86 -2.49 9.56
N ASN A 36 13.42 -1.34 9.95
CA ASN A 36 13.03 -0.03 9.42
C ASN A 36 13.07 0.04 7.89
N VAL A 37 14.09 -0.55 7.28
CA VAL A 37 14.28 -0.56 5.82
C VAL A 37 13.10 -1.21 5.08
N ILE A 38 12.59 -2.32 5.60
CA ILE A 38 11.39 -2.99 5.03
C ILE A 38 10.13 -2.20 5.38
N ARG A 39 10.01 -1.71 6.63
CA ARG A 39 8.83 -0.92 7.05
C ARG A 39 8.63 0.31 6.17
N SER A 40 9.70 1.01 5.79
CA SER A 40 9.64 2.17 4.90
C SER A 40 9.05 1.87 3.53
N VAL A 41 9.27 0.65 3.02
CA VAL A 41 8.66 0.20 1.76
C VAL A 41 7.18 -0.17 1.96
N ILE A 42 6.81 -0.73 3.13
CA ILE A 42 5.43 -1.12 3.42
C ILE A 42 4.53 0.09 3.65
N TYR A 43 4.95 1.06 4.48
CA TYR A 43 4.09 2.20 4.85
C TYR A 43 4.05 3.30 3.79
N THR A 44 4.89 3.24 2.74
CA THR A 44 4.81 4.23 1.66
C THR A 44 3.54 4.04 0.85
N THR A 45 2.75 5.10 0.75
CA THR A 45 1.51 5.10 -0.04
C THR A 45 1.78 5.26 -1.53
N ASN A 46 2.96 5.74 -1.92
CA ASN A 46 3.27 6.09 -3.31
C ASN A 46 3.16 4.91 -4.27
N ALA A 47 3.56 3.70 -3.84
CA ALA A 47 3.49 2.51 -4.69
C ALA A 47 2.04 2.20 -5.13
N ILE A 48 1.07 2.35 -4.23
CA ILE A 48 -0.34 2.07 -4.50
C ILE A 48 -1.05 3.32 -5.06
N GLU A 49 -0.83 4.49 -4.46
CA GLU A 49 -1.52 5.72 -4.85
C GLU A 49 -1.07 6.25 -6.22
N SER A 50 0.17 6.00 -6.64
CA SER A 50 0.60 6.36 -8.00
C SER A 50 -0.20 5.58 -9.05
N VAL A 51 -0.48 4.29 -8.82
CA VAL A 51 -1.33 3.47 -9.70
C VAL A 51 -2.78 3.95 -9.65
N ASN A 52 -3.34 4.14 -8.44
CA ASN A 52 -4.70 4.64 -8.26
C ASN A 52 -4.93 6.00 -8.94
N SER A 53 -3.95 6.89 -8.86
CA SER A 53 -3.99 8.19 -9.54
C SER A 53 -4.05 8.04 -11.07
N GLN A 54 -3.28 7.10 -11.62
CA GLN A 54 -3.29 6.80 -13.07
C GLN A 54 -4.64 6.21 -13.51
N PHE A 55 -5.23 5.31 -12.72
CA PHE A 55 -6.57 4.80 -12.96
C PHE A 55 -7.63 5.89 -12.91
N ARG A 56 -7.66 6.70 -11.84
CA ARG A 56 -8.55 7.86 -11.73
C ARG A 56 -8.41 8.78 -12.94
N ARG A 57 -7.19 9.02 -13.42
CA ARG A 57 -6.94 9.87 -14.60
C ARG A 57 -7.56 9.30 -15.88
N VAL A 58 -7.42 8.01 -16.16
CA VAL A 58 -7.94 7.40 -17.41
C VAL A 58 -9.44 7.12 -17.37
N THR A 59 -10.03 7.08 -16.17
CA THR A 59 -11.47 6.88 -15.96
C THR A 59 -12.23 8.20 -15.76
N LYS A 60 -11.57 9.31 -15.38
CA LYS A 60 -12.21 10.61 -15.10
C LYS A 60 -13.19 11.07 -16.18
N ASN A 61 -12.84 10.87 -17.45
CA ASN A 61 -13.66 11.29 -18.59
C ASN A 61 -14.55 10.17 -19.16
N LYS A 62 -14.48 8.96 -18.61
CA LYS A 62 -15.28 7.79 -19.03
C LYS A 62 -16.34 7.51 -17.98
N ARG A 63 -17.45 8.26 -18.03
CA ARG A 63 -18.57 8.12 -17.07
C ARG A 63 -19.29 6.77 -17.17
N VAL A 64 -19.33 6.18 -18.37
CA VAL A 64 -19.97 4.88 -18.64
C VAL A 64 -19.05 4.08 -19.55
N PHE A 65 -18.96 2.78 -19.29
CA PHE A 65 -18.33 1.82 -20.17
C PHE A 65 -19.39 0.95 -20.83
N PRO A 66 -19.21 0.54 -22.10
CA PRO A 66 -20.20 -0.25 -22.83
C PRO A 66 -20.35 -1.68 -22.29
N ASN A 67 -19.31 -2.23 -21.65
CA ASN A 67 -19.31 -3.52 -20.96
C ASN A 67 -18.05 -3.65 -20.08
N ASP A 68 -17.99 -4.71 -19.28
CA ASP A 68 -16.88 -4.98 -18.37
C ASP A 68 -15.54 -5.18 -19.10
N ILE A 69 -15.56 -5.80 -20.29
CA ILE A 69 -14.35 -6.02 -21.10
C ILE A 69 -13.69 -4.69 -21.47
N ALA A 70 -14.47 -3.65 -21.77
CA ALA A 70 -13.94 -2.32 -22.06
C ALA A 70 -13.26 -1.68 -20.84
N VAL A 71 -13.76 -1.94 -19.62
CA VAL A 71 -13.12 -1.53 -18.36
C VAL A 71 -11.78 -2.24 -18.21
N PHE A 72 -11.78 -3.57 -18.27
CA PHE A 72 -10.57 -4.37 -18.12
C PHE A 72 -9.50 -4.01 -19.14
N LYS A 73 -9.88 -3.83 -20.41
CA LYS A 73 -8.96 -3.42 -21.47
C LYS A 73 -8.35 -2.05 -21.20
N THR A 74 -9.14 -1.09 -20.70
CA THR A 74 -8.64 0.24 -20.34
C THR A 74 -7.62 0.14 -19.20
N LEU A 75 -7.94 -0.56 -18.12
CA LEU A 75 -7.05 -0.72 -16.97
C LEU A 75 -5.77 -1.47 -17.34
N TYR A 76 -5.88 -2.53 -18.14
CA TYR A 76 -4.73 -3.29 -18.65
C TYR A 76 -3.78 -2.41 -19.47
N LEU A 77 -4.31 -1.63 -20.41
CA LEU A 77 -3.49 -0.69 -21.20
C LEU A 77 -2.83 0.36 -20.32
N THR A 78 -3.52 0.84 -19.28
CA THR A 78 -2.94 1.77 -18.30
C THR A 78 -1.82 1.12 -17.50
N ILE A 79 -1.99 -0.11 -17.03
CA ILE A 79 -0.94 -0.88 -16.34
C ILE A 79 0.28 -1.03 -17.25
N ASN A 80 0.09 -1.48 -18.49
CA ASN A 80 1.18 -1.61 -19.46
C ASN A 80 1.91 -0.29 -19.76
N TYR A 81 1.21 0.84 -19.70
CA TYR A 81 1.82 2.15 -19.88
C TYR A 81 2.66 2.58 -18.65
N ILE A 82 2.16 2.34 -17.44
CA ILE A 82 2.86 2.77 -16.21
C ILE A 82 4.06 1.86 -15.89
N THR A 83 3.94 0.55 -16.12
CA THR A 83 5.00 -0.43 -15.82
C THR A 83 6.24 -0.20 -16.67
N LYS A 84 6.09 0.29 -17.91
CA LYS A 84 7.21 0.73 -18.76
C LYS A 84 8.10 1.80 -18.12
N LYS A 85 7.58 2.55 -17.14
CA LYS A 85 8.32 3.59 -16.43
C LYS A 85 8.94 3.11 -15.11
N TRP A 86 8.65 1.88 -14.69
CA TRP A 86 9.18 1.29 -13.45
C TRP A 86 10.54 0.65 -13.69
N THR A 87 11.52 1.48 -14.03
CA THR A 87 12.89 1.03 -14.32
C THR A 87 13.83 1.14 -13.12
N MET A 88 13.46 1.91 -12.10
CA MET A 88 14.30 2.09 -10.92
C MET A 88 14.19 0.90 -9.96
N PRO A 89 15.32 0.36 -9.47
CA PRO A 89 15.30 -0.70 -8.47
C PRO A 89 14.79 -0.19 -7.12
N ILE A 90 14.27 -1.11 -6.30
CA ILE A 90 13.85 -0.80 -4.93
C ILE A 90 15.10 -0.45 -4.12
N LYS A 91 15.05 0.71 -3.45
CA LYS A 91 16.14 1.17 -2.59
C LYS A 91 16.37 0.18 -1.45
N ASN A 92 17.65 -0.14 -1.17
CA ASN A 92 18.08 -1.04 -0.10
C ASN A 92 17.49 -2.47 -0.20
N TRP A 93 17.18 -2.93 -1.40
CA TRP A 93 16.61 -4.27 -1.60
C TRP A 93 17.52 -5.41 -1.12
N SER A 94 18.83 -5.27 -1.23
CA SER A 94 19.80 -6.28 -0.76
C SER A 94 19.72 -6.50 0.75
N GLU A 95 19.63 -5.41 1.52
CA GLU A 95 19.49 -5.46 2.99
C GLU A 95 18.14 -6.08 3.39
N ALA A 96 17.06 -5.69 2.70
CA ALA A 96 15.75 -6.30 2.91
C ALA A 96 15.75 -7.80 2.60
N MET A 97 16.43 -8.22 1.52
CA MET A 97 16.53 -9.62 1.13
C MET A 97 17.27 -10.46 2.17
N ALA A 98 18.38 -9.97 2.73
CA ALA A 98 19.11 -10.65 3.80
C ALA A 98 18.21 -10.92 5.02
N HIS A 99 17.38 -9.94 5.40
CA HIS A 99 16.39 -10.12 6.46
C HIS A 99 15.31 -11.14 6.11
N PHE A 100 14.85 -11.18 4.87
CA PHE A 100 13.87 -12.17 4.44
C PHE A 100 14.43 -13.59 4.43
N LEU A 101 15.68 -13.77 3.99
CA LEU A 101 16.36 -15.07 4.04
C LEU A 101 16.43 -15.62 5.46
N ILE A 102 16.84 -14.80 6.44
CA ILE A 102 16.90 -15.21 7.86
C ILE A 102 15.50 -15.48 8.42
N LYS A 103 14.51 -14.63 8.09
CA LYS A 103 13.16 -14.75 8.65
C LYS A 103 12.36 -15.90 8.03
N PHE A 104 12.71 -16.32 6.82
CA PHE A 104 11.96 -17.29 6.01
C PHE A 104 12.89 -18.32 5.33
N GLU A 105 13.83 -18.88 6.09
CA GLU A 105 14.91 -19.78 5.60
C GLU A 105 14.43 -20.88 4.64
N ASP A 106 13.26 -21.47 4.88
CA ASP A 106 12.72 -22.59 4.08
C ASP A 106 11.84 -22.16 2.88
N ARG A 107 11.70 -20.85 2.60
CA ARG A 107 10.74 -20.34 1.60
C ARG A 107 11.36 -19.50 0.49
N ILE A 108 12.60 -19.04 0.65
CA ILE A 108 13.27 -18.07 -0.23
C ILE A 108 14.64 -18.58 -0.62
#